data_AF-A0A7H1AKR5-F1
#
_entry.id   AF-A0A7H1AKR5-F1
#
_cell.length_a   1.000
_cell.length_b   1.000
_cell.length_c   1.000
_cell.angle_alpha   90.00
_cell.angle_beta   90.00
_cell.angle_gamma   90.00
#
_symmetry.space_group_name_H-M   'P 1'
#
loop_
_entity.id
_entity.type
_entity.pdbx_description
1 polymer ?
#
loop_
_entity_poly.entity_id
_entity_poly.type
_entity_poly.pdbx_seq_one_letter_code
_entity_poly.pdbx_strand_id
1 'polypeptide(L)'
;MNDVMKLLFISALSVDPGIAFASPPSSAIPTEPASRADQLSALMRLRMLASEVTHERSTLLAAHGQRAGTTSAETEFNLEGRVDLSTETVGRLSIATSVDPGLTSNADLVMRVSGGCIERQIAKDHFAPTKMYWASPAGSPQPLIGFKHVAADHDVILFFDAFGRGCLNAVRSEAHRRK
;
A
#
# COMPACT_ATOMS: atom_id res chain seq x y z
N MET A 1 -8.68 72.67 -12.37
CA MET A 1 -9.08 72.69 -13.78
C MET A 1 -8.70 71.36 -14.40
N ASN A 2 -9.72 70.62 -14.82
CA ASN A 2 -9.83 69.69 -15.96
C ASN A 2 -8.92 68.44 -16.02
N ASP A 3 -9.48 67.31 -15.59
CA ASP A 3 -10.02 66.25 -16.47
C ASP A 3 -9.32 65.99 -17.82
N VAL A 4 -8.69 64.82 -17.98
CA VAL A 4 -8.70 64.05 -19.23
C VAL A 4 -8.76 62.55 -18.91
N MET A 5 -9.98 62.03 -18.96
CA MET A 5 -10.34 60.64 -19.22
C MET A 5 -9.79 60.15 -20.58
N LYS A 6 -9.25 58.91 -20.65
CA LYS A 6 -9.43 57.99 -21.81
C LYS A 6 -8.90 56.56 -21.61
N LEU A 7 -9.86 55.62 -21.66
CA LEU A 7 -9.88 54.25 -22.23
C LEU A 7 -8.82 53.21 -21.80
N LEU A 8 -9.22 52.16 -21.06
CA LEU A 8 -9.86 50.89 -21.49
C LEU A 8 -8.87 49.87 -22.08
N PHE A 9 -8.59 48.80 -21.32
CA PHE A 9 -8.61 47.41 -21.81
C PHE A 9 -8.94 46.49 -20.61
N ILE A 10 -10.21 46.08 -20.51
CA ILE A 10 -10.65 45.00 -19.62
C ILE A 10 -10.41 43.71 -20.39
N SER A 11 -9.34 43.00 -20.06
CA SER A 11 -9.18 41.61 -20.50
C SER A 11 -9.92 40.73 -19.50
N ALA A 12 -11.10 40.27 -19.91
CA ALA A 12 -11.82 39.21 -19.23
C ALA A 12 -10.98 37.92 -19.32
N LEU A 13 -10.37 37.52 -18.21
CA LEU A 13 -9.88 36.15 -18.06
C LEU A 13 -11.09 35.27 -17.80
N SER A 14 -11.56 34.62 -18.86
CA SER A 14 -12.54 33.56 -18.79
C SER A 14 -12.02 32.48 -17.85
N VAL A 15 -12.65 32.35 -16.68
CA VAL A 15 -12.43 31.23 -15.78
C VAL A 15 -13.14 30.05 -16.41
N ASP A 16 -12.37 29.17 -17.06
CA ASP A 16 -12.86 27.89 -17.58
C ASP A 16 -13.34 27.02 -16.40
N PRO A 17 -14.63 26.70 -16.28
CA PRO A 17 -15.12 25.84 -15.22
C PRO A 17 -15.17 24.41 -15.77
N GLY A 18 -14.03 23.72 -15.83
CA GLY A 18 -14.08 22.43 -16.52
C GLY A 18 -12.86 21.56 -16.59
N ILE A 19 -11.86 21.72 -15.72
CA ILE A 19 -10.95 20.59 -15.46
C ILE A 19 -11.57 19.82 -14.30
N ALA A 20 -12.51 18.94 -14.65
CA ALA A 20 -12.84 17.82 -13.80
C ALA A 20 -11.56 17.00 -13.64
N PHE A 21 -10.83 17.24 -12.55
CA PHE A 21 -9.91 16.25 -12.04
C PHE A 21 -10.75 15.00 -11.83
N ALA A 22 -10.63 14.04 -12.74
CA ALA A 22 -11.05 12.68 -12.49
C ALA A 22 -10.38 12.31 -11.18
N SER A 23 -11.17 12.31 -10.11
CA SER A 23 -10.69 11.85 -8.82
C SER A 23 -10.21 10.43 -9.08
N PRO A 24 -8.95 10.08 -8.72
CA PRO A 24 -8.53 8.69 -8.83
C PRO A 24 -9.59 7.85 -8.12
N PRO A 25 -9.94 6.65 -8.63
CA PRO A 25 -10.93 5.80 -8.00
C PRO A 25 -10.55 5.71 -6.53
N SER A 26 -11.38 6.32 -5.68
CA SER A 26 -11.24 6.20 -4.23
C SER A 26 -11.32 4.71 -4.01
N SER A 27 -10.16 4.10 -3.72
CA SER A 27 -10.11 2.74 -3.20
C SER A 27 -10.96 2.83 -1.95
N ALA A 28 -12.22 2.44 -2.06
CA ALA A 28 -13.23 2.75 -1.07
C ALA A 28 -12.70 2.22 0.26
N ILE A 29 -12.33 3.13 1.16
CA ILE A 29 -11.76 2.77 2.46
C ILE A 29 -12.79 1.85 3.09
N PRO A 30 -12.45 0.57 3.36
CA PRO A 30 -13.43 -0.37 3.86
C PRO A 30 -14.04 0.16 5.15
N THR A 31 -15.33 0.47 5.11
CA THR A 31 -15.97 1.23 6.19
C THR A 31 -16.33 0.32 7.36
N GLU A 32 -16.73 -0.92 7.13
CA GLU A 32 -17.17 -1.82 8.20
C GLU A 32 -16.11 -2.87 8.59
N PRO A 33 -15.89 -3.13 9.90
CA PRO A 33 -15.09 -4.24 10.37
C PRO A 33 -15.51 -5.56 9.73
N ALA A 34 -14.52 -6.33 9.25
CA ALA A 34 -14.78 -7.73 8.88
C ALA A 34 -15.13 -8.53 10.14
N SER A 35 -15.70 -9.72 9.98
CA SER A 35 -15.99 -10.58 11.14
C SER A 35 -14.69 -10.89 11.89
N ARG A 36 -14.76 -11.09 13.20
CA ARG A 36 -13.56 -11.36 14.01
C ARG A 36 -12.79 -12.59 13.52
N ALA A 37 -13.51 -13.62 13.06
CA ALA A 37 -12.91 -14.82 12.47
C ALA A 37 -12.16 -14.51 11.16
N ASP A 38 -12.74 -13.69 10.28
CA ASP A 38 -12.09 -13.27 9.04
C ASP A 38 -10.86 -12.41 9.32
N GLN A 39 -10.94 -11.48 10.27
CA GLN A 39 -9.82 -10.63 10.66
C GLN A 39 -8.63 -11.47 11.17
N LEU A 40 -8.87 -12.43 12.05
CA LEU A 40 -7.82 -13.31 12.57
C LEU A 40 -7.24 -14.22 11.47
N SER A 41 -8.09 -14.75 10.59
CA SER A 41 -7.66 -15.57 9.46
C SER A 41 -6.79 -14.78 8.48
N ALA A 42 -7.18 -13.54 8.17
CA ALA A 42 -6.41 -12.65 7.33
C ALA A 42 -5.08 -12.27 7.97
N LEU A 43 -5.04 -12.02 9.29
CA LEU A 43 -3.80 -11.72 10.01
C LEU A 43 -2.82 -12.91 10.01
N MET A 44 -3.31 -14.14 10.19
CA MET A 44 -2.48 -15.34 10.05
C MET A 44 -1.92 -15.47 8.64
N ARG A 45 -2.75 -15.18 7.61
CA ARG A 45 -2.31 -15.23 6.22
C ARG A 45 -1.28 -14.15 5.89
N LEU A 46 -1.50 -12.92 6.34
CA LEU A 46 -0.54 -11.82 6.22
C LEU A 46 0.79 -12.15 6.88
N ARG A 47 0.77 -12.83 8.03
CA ARG A 47 1.99 -13.26 8.71
C ARG A 47 2.75 -14.32 7.90
N MET A 48 2.05 -15.29 7.32
CA MET A 48 2.67 -16.27 6.42
C MET A 48 3.29 -15.58 5.20
N LEU A 49 2.53 -14.74 4.50
CA LEU A 49 3.01 -13.98 3.34
C LEU A 49 4.22 -13.10 3.69
N ALA A 50 4.19 -12.41 4.83
CA ALA A 50 5.30 -11.57 5.26
C ALA A 50 6.59 -12.37 5.45
N SER A 51 6.52 -13.61 5.92
CA SER A 51 7.69 -14.48 6.10
C SER A 51 8.33 -14.94 4.78
N GLU A 52 7.56 -14.93 3.68
CA GLU A 52 8.08 -15.30 2.35
C GLU A 52 9.15 -14.33 1.86
N VAL A 53 9.22 -13.10 2.41
CA VAL A 53 10.27 -12.11 2.07
C VAL A 53 11.69 -12.65 2.27
N THR A 54 11.84 -13.67 3.11
CA THR A 54 13.13 -14.33 3.39
C THR A 54 13.60 -15.25 2.27
N HIS A 55 12.74 -15.57 1.30
CA HIS A 55 13.09 -16.33 0.11
C HIS A 55 13.79 -15.46 -0.93
N GLU A 56 14.60 -16.11 -1.78
CA GLU A 56 15.17 -15.42 -2.94
C GLU A 56 14.04 -14.95 -3.86
N ARG A 57 14.22 -13.77 -4.48
CA ARG A 57 13.20 -13.17 -5.34
C ARG A 57 12.77 -14.09 -6.48
N SER A 58 13.69 -14.83 -7.08
CA SER A 58 13.39 -15.80 -8.14
C SER A 58 12.43 -16.89 -7.65
N THR A 59 12.67 -17.39 -6.43
CA THR A 59 11.79 -18.35 -5.75
C THR A 59 10.44 -17.74 -5.43
N LEU A 60 10.39 -16.50 -4.95
CA LEU A 60 9.14 -15.77 -4.72
C LEU A 60 8.33 -15.63 -6.01
N LEU A 61 8.94 -15.12 -7.07
CA LEU A 61 8.25 -14.98 -8.35
C LEU A 61 7.73 -16.34 -8.84
N ALA A 62 8.57 -17.37 -8.83
CA ALA A 62 8.18 -18.71 -9.28
C ALA A 62 7.04 -19.31 -8.43
N ALA A 63 7.06 -19.13 -7.10
CA ALA A 63 6.02 -19.61 -6.20
C ALA A 63 4.65 -18.97 -6.49
N HIS A 64 4.65 -17.73 -6.98
CA HIS A 64 3.46 -17.00 -7.37
C HIS A 64 3.17 -17.08 -8.89
N GLY A 65 3.80 -18.03 -9.60
CA GLY A 65 3.57 -18.28 -11.03
C GLY A 65 4.16 -17.22 -11.97
N GLN A 66 4.95 -16.29 -11.43
CA GLN A 66 5.66 -15.26 -12.19
C GLN A 66 7.01 -15.81 -12.68
N ARG A 67 7.37 -15.57 -13.94
CA ARG A 67 8.67 -16.02 -14.48
C ARG A 67 9.79 -15.10 -14.00
N ALA A 68 10.75 -15.66 -13.26
CA ALA A 68 12.02 -15.01 -12.98
C ALA A 68 12.85 -14.93 -14.27
N GLY A 69 12.81 -13.81 -14.98
CA GLY A 69 13.57 -13.62 -16.22
C GLY A 69 13.02 -12.60 -17.22
N THR A 70 11.86 -12.00 -17.00
CA THR A 70 11.34 -10.91 -17.84
C THR A 70 12.01 -9.58 -17.47
N THR A 71 13.31 -9.48 -17.76
CA THR A 71 13.95 -8.17 -17.86
C THR A 71 13.27 -7.38 -18.99
N SER A 72 12.59 -6.31 -18.60
CA SER A 72 12.36 -5.09 -19.39
C SER A 72 11.15 -4.93 -20.34
N ALA A 73 10.29 -5.93 -20.60
CA ALA A 73 9.14 -5.68 -21.52
C ALA A 73 7.79 -6.28 -21.12
N GLU A 74 7.75 -7.40 -20.38
CA GLU A 74 6.48 -8.11 -20.07
C GLU A 74 6.13 -8.14 -18.58
N THR A 75 6.98 -7.55 -17.72
CA THR A 75 6.65 -7.41 -16.30
C THR A 75 5.71 -6.22 -16.16
N GLU A 76 4.41 -6.48 -16.04
CA GLU A 76 3.44 -5.45 -15.68
C GLU A 76 3.77 -4.93 -14.27
N PHE A 77 4.24 -3.68 -14.21
CA PHE A 77 4.38 -2.97 -12.96
C PHE A 77 3.04 -2.34 -12.61
N ASN A 78 2.64 -2.46 -11.35
CA ASN A 78 1.51 -1.73 -10.83
C ASN A 78 1.82 -0.22 -10.78
N LEU A 79 0.83 0.59 -10.41
CA LEU A 79 0.95 2.06 -10.33
C LEU A 79 2.04 2.54 -9.35
N GLU A 80 2.56 1.66 -8.51
CA GLU A 80 3.61 1.91 -7.54
C GLU A 80 4.99 1.45 -8.03
N GLY A 81 5.07 1.01 -9.29
CA GLY A 81 6.27 0.44 -9.90
C GLY A 81 6.59 -0.96 -9.40
N ARG A 82 5.67 -1.67 -8.73
CA ARG A 82 5.91 -2.99 -8.12
C ARG A 82 5.39 -4.12 -8.98
N VAL A 83 5.96 -5.32 -8.82
CA VAL A 83 5.50 -6.52 -9.52
C VAL A 83 4.40 -7.17 -8.69
N ASP A 84 3.20 -7.26 -9.23
CA ASP A 84 2.11 -7.97 -8.58
C ASP A 84 2.38 -9.47 -8.57
N LEU A 85 2.24 -10.10 -7.40
CA LEU A 85 2.46 -11.53 -7.20
C LEU A 85 1.14 -12.28 -7.22
N SER A 86 0.19 -11.86 -6.39
CA SER A 86 -1.09 -12.55 -6.23
C SER A 86 -2.13 -11.64 -5.59
N THR A 87 -3.40 -11.99 -5.77
CA THR A 87 -4.52 -11.43 -5.01
C THR A 87 -5.37 -12.58 -4.49
N GLU A 88 -5.68 -12.56 -3.20
CA GLU A 88 -6.50 -13.58 -2.54
C GLU A 88 -7.53 -12.96 -1.61
N THR A 89 -8.57 -13.73 -1.28
CA THR A 89 -9.67 -13.28 -0.42
C THR A 89 -9.79 -14.12 0.84
N VAL A 90 -10.08 -13.45 1.96
CA VAL A 90 -10.39 -14.06 3.25
C VAL A 90 -11.71 -13.46 3.75
N GLY A 91 -12.81 -14.19 3.54
CA GLY A 91 -14.15 -13.66 3.78
C GLY A 91 -14.38 -12.40 2.94
N ARG A 92 -14.60 -11.25 3.59
CA ARG A 92 -14.78 -9.94 2.93
C ARG A 92 -13.48 -9.17 2.69
N LEU A 93 -12.34 -9.69 3.13
CA LEU A 93 -11.04 -9.05 2.99
C LEU A 93 -10.37 -9.51 1.70
N SER A 94 -9.77 -8.59 0.96
CA SER A 94 -8.90 -8.89 -0.18
C SER A 94 -7.48 -8.47 0.14
N ILE A 95 -6.53 -9.36 -0.14
CA ILE A 95 -5.09 -9.18 0.10
C ILE A 95 -4.39 -9.23 -1.26
N ALA A 96 -3.88 -8.09 -1.72
CA ALA A 96 -3.06 -7.99 -2.92
C ALA A 96 -1.58 -7.92 -2.53
N THR A 97 -0.79 -8.86 -3.01
CA THR A 97 0.64 -8.98 -2.68
C THR A 97 1.50 -8.54 -3.86
N SER A 98 2.48 -7.69 -3.60
CA SER A 98 3.43 -7.20 -4.61
C SER A 98 4.86 -7.17 -4.07
N VAL A 99 5.83 -7.42 -4.94
CA VAL A 99 7.26 -7.37 -4.63
C VAL A 99 7.92 -6.18 -5.32
N ASP A 100 8.97 -5.65 -4.71
CA ASP A 100 9.76 -4.57 -5.29
C ASP A 100 10.28 -4.98 -6.70
N PRO A 101 10.21 -4.09 -7.70
CA PRO A 101 10.73 -4.36 -9.05
C PRO A 101 12.23 -4.61 -9.09
N GLY A 102 12.96 -4.21 -8.03
CA GLY A 102 14.33 -4.53 -7.65
C GLY A 102 15.37 -4.47 -8.77
N LEU A 103 16.21 -3.43 -8.67
CA LEU A 103 17.60 -3.43 -9.16
C LEU A 103 18.59 -3.98 -8.10
N THR A 104 18.09 -4.45 -6.94
CA THR A 104 18.91 -4.96 -5.83
C THR A 104 18.42 -6.34 -5.37
N SER A 105 19.31 -7.10 -4.72
CA SER A 105 19.08 -8.48 -4.26
C SER A 105 18.08 -8.62 -3.11
N ASN A 106 17.58 -7.51 -2.55
CA ASN A 106 16.65 -7.53 -1.44
C ASN A 106 15.22 -7.41 -1.98
N ALA A 107 14.38 -8.40 -1.69
CA ALA A 107 12.95 -8.30 -1.94
C ALA A 107 12.29 -7.62 -0.73
N ASP A 108 11.55 -6.55 -0.97
CA ASP A 108 10.53 -6.08 -0.03
C ASP A 108 9.17 -6.58 -0.53
N LEU A 109 8.34 -7.12 0.36
CA LEU A 109 6.95 -7.50 0.05
C LEU A 109 6.00 -6.45 0.60
N VAL A 110 4.97 -6.10 -0.18
CA VAL A 110 3.88 -5.22 0.24
C VAL A 110 2.57 -5.97 0.01
N MET A 111 1.79 -6.11 1.07
CA MET A 111 0.46 -6.71 1.06
C MET A 111 -0.57 -5.62 1.34
N ARG A 112 -1.44 -5.31 0.39
CA ARG A 112 -2.50 -4.31 0.52
C ARG A 112 -3.81 -4.99 0.90
N VAL A 113 -4.47 -4.46 1.92
CA VAL A 113 -5.73 -5.00 2.45
C VAL A 113 -6.88 -4.10 2.04
N SER A 114 -7.94 -4.70 1.48
CA SER A 114 -9.15 -3.98 1.04
C SER A 114 -10.42 -4.81 1.26
N GLY A 115 -11.59 -4.29 0.86
CA GLY A 115 -12.89 -4.96 0.93
C GLY A 115 -13.56 -4.97 2.32
N GLY A 116 -12.78 -5.17 3.38
CA GLY A 116 -13.21 -5.11 4.79
C GLY A 116 -12.17 -4.42 5.67
N CYS A 117 -12.55 -4.06 6.89
CA CYS A 117 -11.61 -3.45 7.85
C CYS A 117 -11.06 -4.50 8.82
N ILE A 118 -9.72 -4.59 8.89
CA ILE A 118 -9.03 -5.23 10.02
C ILE A 118 -8.70 -4.15 11.04
N GLU A 119 -9.23 -4.29 12.25
CA GLU A 119 -9.10 -3.28 13.29
C GLU A 119 -7.67 -3.19 13.82
N ARG A 120 -7.20 -1.95 14.07
CA ARG A 120 -5.86 -1.68 14.59
C ARG A 120 -5.50 -2.49 15.82
N GLN A 121 -6.41 -2.59 16.78
CA GLN A 121 -6.11 -3.27 18.04
C GLN A 121 -5.92 -4.77 17.82
N ILE A 122 -6.79 -5.42 17.03
CA ILE A 122 -6.68 -6.85 16.71
C ILE A 122 -5.37 -7.14 15.97
N ALA A 123 -5.00 -6.30 14.99
CA ALA A 123 -3.75 -6.45 14.27
C ALA A 123 -2.53 -6.27 15.19
N LYS A 124 -2.57 -5.27 16.09
CA LYS A 124 -1.51 -5.04 17.07
C LYS A 124 -1.39 -6.18 18.09
N ASP A 125 -2.49 -6.75 18.55
CA ASP A 125 -2.47 -7.88 19.47
C ASP A 125 -1.88 -9.12 18.80
N HIS A 126 -2.17 -9.33 17.51
CA HIS A 126 -1.68 -10.49 16.75
C HIS A 126 -0.17 -10.41 16.44
N PHE A 127 0.31 -9.26 16.00
CA PHE A 127 1.73 -9.08 15.63
C PHE A 127 2.60 -8.60 16.79
N ALA A 128 2.02 -8.03 17.85
CA ALA A 128 2.75 -7.45 18.97
C ALA A 128 3.91 -6.52 18.51
N PRO A 129 3.62 -5.43 17.76
CA PRO A 129 4.67 -4.56 17.26
C PRO A 129 5.36 -3.83 18.43
N THR A 130 6.69 -3.69 18.32
CA THR A 130 7.54 -3.16 19.40
C THR A 130 7.96 -1.71 19.18
N LYS A 131 7.79 -1.18 17.96
CA LYS A 131 8.18 0.19 17.60
C LYS A 131 7.11 0.87 16.75
N MET A 132 6.95 2.18 16.94
CA MET A 132 6.18 3.03 16.03
C MET A 132 7.06 3.45 14.86
N TYR A 133 6.50 3.50 13.66
CA TYR A 133 7.20 3.79 12.41
C TYR A 133 6.43 4.86 11.62
N TRP A 134 7.09 5.97 11.31
CA TRP A 134 6.51 7.05 10.51
C TRP A 134 7.05 6.98 9.09
N ALA A 135 6.46 6.11 8.28
CA ALA A 135 6.63 6.13 6.84
C ALA A 135 5.35 5.62 6.19
N SER A 136 4.94 6.17 5.05
CA SER A 136 3.93 5.54 4.21
C SER A 136 4.61 4.57 3.24
N PRO A 137 3.97 3.46 2.85
CA PRO A 137 4.35 2.76 1.63
C PRO A 137 4.32 3.75 0.46
N ALA A 138 5.25 3.63 -0.48
CA ALA A 138 5.26 4.44 -1.70
C ALA A 138 3.90 4.31 -2.43
N GLY A 139 3.40 5.42 -2.98
CA GLY A 139 2.12 5.44 -3.69
C GLY A 139 0.86 5.55 -2.81
N SER A 140 0.97 5.57 -1.47
CA SER A 140 -0.21 5.84 -0.63
C SER A 140 -0.57 7.33 -0.62
N PRO A 141 -1.77 7.74 -1.08
CA PRO A 141 -2.19 9.14 -1.10
C PRO A 141 -2.57 9.69 0.27
N GLN A 142 -2.57 8.85 1.32
CA GLN A 142 -3.00 9.19 2.67
C GLN A 142 -1.85 9.00 3.66
N PRO A 143 -1.77 9.81 4.73
CA PRO A 143 -0.81 9.57 5.80
C PRO A 143 -1.20 8.30 6.55
N LEU A 144 -0.23 7.40 6.69
CA LEU A 144 -0.41 6.14 7.42
C LEU A 144 0.44 6.16 8.70
N ILE A 145 -0.09 5.57 9.76
CA ILE A 145 0.68 5.28 10.98
C ILE A 145 1.23 3.87 10.86
N GLY A 146 2.55 3.72 10.91
CA GLY A 146 3.24 2.44 10.87
C GLY A 146 3.52 1.89 12.28
N PHE A 147 3.42 0.58 12.44
CA PHE A 147 3.89 -0.14 13.64
C PHE A 147 4.74 -1.33 13.21
N LYS A 148 5.97 -1.40 13.73
CA LYS A 148 6.97 -2.39 13.33
C LYS A 148 7.05 -3.52 14.35
N HIS A 149 6.85 -4.74 13.88
CA HIS A 149 7.24 -5.98 14.53
C HIS A 149 8.60 -6.43 13.98
N VAL A 150 9.52 -6.76 14.87
CA VAL A 150 10.86 -7.23 14.53
C VAL A 150 10.89 -8.73 14.76
N ALA A 151 10.99 -9.52 13.70
CA ALA A 151 11.18 -10.96 13.77
C ALA A 151 12.67 -11.32 13.61
N ALA A 152 13.02 -12.61 13.66
CA ALA A 152 14.40 -13.06 13.63
C ALA A 152 15.12 -12.76 12.29
N ASP A 153 14.42 -12.93 11.17
CA ASP A 153 15.02 -12.89 9.81
C ASP A 153 14.43 -11.79 8.91
N HIS A 154 13.35 -11.14 9.36
CA HIS A 154 12.67 -10.09 8.64
C HIS A 154 11.94 -9.16 9.60
N ASP A 155 11.58 -7.99 9.11
CA ASP A 155 10.73 -7.06 9.82
C ASP A 155 9.36 -6.96 9.16
N VAL A 156 8.31 -6.81 9.96
CA VAL A 156 6.93 -6.60 9.50
C VAL A 156 6.45 -5.23 9.96
N ILE A 157 6.01 -4.39 9.03
CA ILE A 157 5.50 -3.05 9.30
C ILE A 157 4.02 -3.01 8.91
N LEU A 158 3.16 -2.75 9.89
CA LEU A 158 1.73 -2.62 9.74
C LEU A 158 1.37 -1.14 9.52
N PHE A 159 0.71 -0.81 8.42
CA PHE A 159 0.28 0.55 8.12
C PHE A 159 -1.23 0.68 8.26
N PHE A 160 -1.64 1.59 9.14
CA PHE A 160 -3.03 1.93 9.38
C PHE A 160 -3.31 3.31 8.85
N ASP A 161 -4.54 3.54 8.40
CA ASP A 161 -5.03 4.89 8.15
C ASP A 161 -4.88 5.75 9.43
N ALA A 162 -4.25 6.93 9.26
CA ALA A 162 -4.00 7.87 10.35
C ALA A 162 -5.25 8.66 10.75
N PHE A 163 -6.17 8.91 9.80
CA PHE A 163 -7.29 9.85 9.97
C PHE A 163 -8.68 9.22 9.77
N GLY A 164 -8.76 8.01 9.23
CA GLY A 164 -10.01 7.24 9.19
C GLY A 164 -10.22 6.31 10.38
N ARG A 165 -10.92 5.20 10.17
CA ARG A 165 -11.38 4.27 11.22
C ARG A 165 -10.27 3.41 11.85
N GLY A 166 -9.00 3.65 11.49
CA GLY A 166 -7.86 2.88 11.96
C GLY A 166 -7.79 1.46 11.39
N CYS A 167 -8.31 1.25 10.18
CA CYS A 167 -8.21 -0.03 9.50
C CYS A 167 -6.78 -0.29 9.01
N LEU A 168 -6.35 -1.56 9.04
CA LEU A 168 -5.12 -1.98 8.38
C LEU A 168 -5.27 -1.78 6.88
N ASN A 169 -4.38 -0.98 6.29
CA ASN A 169 -4.38 -0.65 4.87
C ASN A 169 -3.32 -1.46 4.13
N ALA A 170 -2.14 -1.59 4.73
CA ALA A 170 -1.06 -2.36 4.14
C ALA A 170 -0.17 -2.99 5.21
N VAL A 171 0.54 -4.04 4.81
CA VAL A 171 1.67 -4.62 5.51
C VAL A 171 2.87 -4.54 4.58
N ARG A 172 4.04 -4.13 5.08
CA ARG A 172 5.32 -4.28 4.38
C ARG A 172 6.19 -5.25 5.15
N SER A 173 6.83 -6.16 4.43
CA SER A 173 7.86 -7.04 4.97
C SER A 173 9.21 -6.70 4.35
N GLU A 174 10.24 -6.62 5.18
CA GLU A 174 11.62 -6.28 4.79
C GLU A 174 12.56 -7.38 5.29
N ALA A 175 13.27 -8.05 4.39
CA ALA A 175 14.25 -9.06 4.79
C ALA A 175 15.46 -8.41 5.51
N HIS A 176 15.96 -9.04 6.57
CA HIS A 176 17.22 -8.60 7.17
C HIS A 176 18.37 -8.89 6.21
N ARG A 177 19.30 -7.94 6.06
CA ARG A 177 20.49 -8.17 5.24
C ARG A 177 21.31 -9.31 5.85
N ARG A 178 21.43 -10.43 5.13
CA ARG A 178 22.50 -11.38 5.38
C ARG A 178 23.81 -10.66 5.02
N LYS A 179 24.66 -10.41 6.02
CA LYS A 179 26.00 -9.87 5.82
C LYS A 179 26.92 -10.91 5.20
#